data_AF-A0A832SLH1-F1
#
_entry.id   AF-A0A832SLH1-F1
#
_cell.length_a   1.000
_cell.length_b   1.000
_cell.length_c   1.000
_cell.angle_alpha   90.00
_cell.angle_beta   90.00
_cell.angle_gamma   90.00
#
_symmetry.space_group_name_H-M   'P 1'
#
loop_
_entity.id
_entity.type
_entity.pdbx_description
1 polymer ?
#
loop_
_entity_poly.entity_id
_entity_poly.type
_entity_poly.pdbx_seq_one_letter_code
_entity_poly.pdbx_strand_id
1 'polypeptide(L)'
;MFYFSVAFKSHKIPTNSLIDVARKKQFEKPLHGDKESVRFATPEPIARYRAQRLRCKTLADISCGIGGQTVFFAQQCEFVYAVEIDPKKIEYAKQNCEMYGLDNVKFICGDALDPKVIEQIPAVDVVFSDPFRPAEEDRRQVSSLEPGIPKVLSAYGEKTKNFAFEAPPQMPPERIPFDCEKEYISLDGQLNRLTLYFGGLKQYDRLAVALPAGEGLVSKNLPLPQIRETEKMKLCAYEPEPSVVAAGLLPELVESMMQMAGPIVGAFELFRVDKKRLLLTSDALIKQSMIKNHYLVLKVCPFEPREINKFLKDGNVGSVVLRAGVKPEDYWEVRNEVEKGLEGKKTIHLFVKDGIAILCEVLFKV
;
A
#
# COMPACT_ATOMS: atom_id res chain seq x y z
N MET A 1 25.46 17.44 43.61
CA MET A 1 24.78 18.12 42.50
C MET A 1 23.94 17.09 41.78
N PHE A 2 22.64 17.06 42.07
CA PHE A 2 21.69 16.10 41.49
C PHE A 2 21.36 16.52 40.05
N TYR A 3 21.79 15.75 39.05
CA TYR A 3 21.31 15.90 37.68
C TYR A 3 20.03 15.07 37.52
N PHE A 4 18.90 15.77 37.37
CA PHE A 4 17.61 15.20 37.01
C PHE A 4 17.70 14.50 35.65
N SER A 5 17.45 13.19 35.63
CA SER A 5 17.17 12.45 34.39
C SER A 5 15.76 12.84 33.93
N VAL A 6 15.68 13.69 32.91
CA VAL A 6 14.42 13.91 32.19
C VAL A 6 14.27 12.74 31.22
N ALA A 7 13.52 11.72 31.65
CA ALA A 7 13.05 10.66 30.79
C ALA A 7 12.17 11.27 29.69
N PHE A 8 12.73 11.43 28.49
CA PHE A 8 11.93 11.71 27.30
C PHE A 8 11.06 10.48 27.05
N LYS A 9 9.79 10.58 27.45
CA LYS A 9 8.72 9.70 26.99
C LYS A 9 8.78 9.69 25.47
N SER A 10 9.19 8.58 24.88
CA SER A 10 8.90 8.27 23.49
C SER A 10 7.41 8.54 23.30
N HIS A 11 7.07 9.48 22.43
CA HIS A 11 5.68 9.63 22.00
C HIS A 11 5.36 8.36 21.21
N LYS A 12 4.91 7.32 21.91
CA LYS A 12 4.13 6.26 21.30
C LYS A 12 2.96 6.97 20.65
N ILE A 13 2.91 6.94 19.32
CA ILE A 13 1.66 7.12 18.59
C ILE A 13 0.64 6.25 19.33
N PRO A 14 -0.57 6.74 19.65
CA PRO A 14 -1.57 5.93 20.32
C PRO A 14 -1.79 4.67 19.48
N THR A 15 -1.21 3.56 19.93
CA THR A 15 -1.50 2.23 19.41
C THR A 15 -2.88 1.90 19.93
N ASN A 16 -3.92 2.45 19.31
CA ASN A 16 -5.08 1.61 19.06
C ASN A 16 -4.49 0.44 18.29
N SER A 17 -4.40 -0.72 18.92
CA SER A 17 -3.94 -1.95 18.30
C SER A 17 -4.65 -2.10 16.96
N LEU A 18 -3.94 -1.80 15.87
CA LEU A 18 -4.44 -2.00 14.52
C LEU A 18 -4.66 -3.52 14.41
N ILE A 19 -5.92 -3.87 14.19
CA ILE A 19 -6.50 -5.19 14.43
C ILE A 19 -5.79 -6.26 13.57
N ASP A 20 -5.75 -7.48 14.10
CA ASP A 20 -5.33 -8.72 13.43
C ASP A 20 -6.15 -8.94 12.14
N VAL A 21 -5.70 -8.37 11.02
CA VAL A 21 -6.34 -8.57 9.72
C VAL A 21 -5.89 -9.93 9.19
N ALA A 22 -6.74 -10.95 9.35
CA ALA A 22 -6.44 -12.29 8.87
C ALA A 22 -6.03 -12.30 7.39
N ARG A 23 -5.02 -13.12 7.04
CA ARG A 23 -4.42 -13.32 5.70
C ARG A 23 -5.36 -13.96 4.66
N LYS A 24 -6.58 -13.44 4.48
CA LYS A 24 -7.50 -13.94 3.44
C LYS A 24 -7.52 -13.00 2.24
N LYS A 25 -7.07 -13.51 1.09
CA LYS A 25 -7.15 -12.84 -0.21
C LYS A 25 -8.57 -12.79 -0.78
N GLN A 26 -9.47 -13.61 -0.26
CA GLN A 26 -10.88 -13.67 -0.64
C GLN A 26 -11.72 -13.10 0.51
N PHE A 27 -12.82 -12.43 0.15
CA PHE A 27 -13.78 -11.98 1.15
C PHE A 27 -14.26 -13.15 2.01
N GLU A 28 -14.53 -12.92 3.29
CA GLU A 28 -15.10 -13.92 4.19
C GLU A 28 -16.42 -14.48 3.67
N LYS A 29 -17.21 -13.64 2.97
CA LYS A 29 -18.37 -14.05 2.20
C LYS A 29 -18.23 -13.56 0.75
N PRO A 30 -18.46 -14.42 -0.26
CA PRO A 30 -18.29 -14.04 -1.66
C PRO A 30 -19.30 -12.96 -2.05
N LEU A 31 -18.83 -11.88 -2.67
CA LEU A 31 -19.71 -10.81 -3.15
C LEU A 31 -20.53 -11.27 -4.36
N HIS A 32 -21.82 -10.91 -4.36
CA HIS A 32 -22.68 -10.89 -5.54
C HIS A 32 -22.24 -9.74 -6.47
N GLY A 33 -22.13 -10.05 -7.76
CA GLY A 33 -21.74 -9.10 -8.78
C GLY A 33 -21.48 -9.81 -10.11
N ASP A 34 -21.43 -9.05 -11.21
CA ASP A 34 -20.85 -9.58 -12.44
C ASP A 34 -19.33 -9.77 -12.28
N LYS A 35 -18.71 -10.51 -13.21
CA LYS A 35 -17.28 -10.87 -13.15
C LYS A 35 -16.35 -9.65 -13.10
N GLU A 36 -16.73 -8.57 -13.79
CA GLU A 36 -15.91 -7.37 -13.87
C GLU A 36 -15.99 -6.58 -12.56
N SER A 37 -17.20 -6.36 -12.04
CA SER A 37 -17.44 -5.68 -10.78
C SER A 37 -16.76 -6.39 -9.59
N VAL A 38 -16.81 -7.73 -9.54
CA VAL A 38 -16.12 -8.51 -8.50
C VAL A 38 -14.60 -8.39 -8.62
N ARG A 39 -14.07 -8.31 -9.85
CA ARG A 39 -12.62 -8.13 -10.09
C ARG A 39 -12.12 -6.76 -9.62
N PHE A 40 -12.95 -5.72 -9.75
CA PHE A 40 -12.60 -4.35 -9.34
C PHE A 40 -12.91 -4.04 -7.88
N ALA A 41 -13.66 -4.91 -7.18
CA ALA A 41 -13.98 -4.75 -5.78
C ALA A 41 -12.72 -4.54 -4.91
N THR A 42 -12.81 -3.64 -3.94
CA THR A 42 -11.73 -3.37 -3.00
C THR A 42 -11.43 -4.62 -2.18
N PRO A 43 -10.17 -5.12 -2.14
CA PRO A 43 -9.82 -6.29 -1.34
C PRO A 43 -10.23 -6.11 0.12
N GLU A 44 -10.80 -7.17 0.72
CA GLU A 44 -11.34 -7.10 2.08
C GLU A 44 -10.39 -6.51 3.14
N PRO A 45 -9.09 -6.87 3.20
CA PRO A 45 -8.17 -6.25 4.17
C PRO A 45 -8.13 -4.72 4.08
N ILE A 46 -8.20 -4.18 2.86
CA ILE A 46 -8.22 -2.74 2.60
C ILE A 46 -9.59 -2.16 2.96
N ALA A 47 -10.68 -2.86 2.60
CA ALA A 47 -12.03 -2.39 2.88
C ALA A 47 -12.29 -2.27 4.40
N ARG A 48 -11.85 -3.27 5.18
CA ARG A 48 -11.88 -3.26 6.65
C ARG A 48 -11.04 -2.13 7.23
N TYR A 49 -9.78 -2.03 6.82
CA TYR A 49 -8.88 -0.97 7.28
C TYR A 49 -9.48 0.42 7.04
N ARG A 50 -9.97 0.67 5.82
CA ARG A 50 -10.57 1.95 5.45
C ARG A 50 -11.84 2.25 6.25
N ALA A 51 -12.71 1.27 6.42
CA ALA A 51 -13.93 1.46 7.21
C ALA A 51 -13.63 1.77 8.67
N GLN A 52 -12.60 1.13 9.25
CA GLN A 52 -12.15 1.46 10.61
C GLN A 52 -11.60 2.89 10.70
N ARG A 53 -10.81 3.32 9.71
CA ARG A 53 -10.28 4.69 9.65
C ARG A 53 -11.37 5.74 9.47
N LEU A 54 -12.37 5.46 8.64
CA LEU A 54 -13.49 6.35 8.33
C LEU A 54 -14.71 6.13 9.25
N ARG A 55 -14.52 5.48 10.39
CA ARG A 55 -15.59 5.24 11.36
C ARG A 55 -16.20 6.57 11.84
N CYS A 56 -17.51 6.72 11.63
CA CYS A 56 -18.28 7.90 12.01
C CYS A 56 -19.75 7.52 12.29
N LYS A 57 -20.64 8.48 12.55
CA LYS A 57 -22.07 8.19 12.69
C LYS A 57 -22.70 8.03 11.32
N THR A 58 -22.52 8.99 10.44
CA THR A 58 -23.13 8.99 9.10
C THR A 58 -22.08 9.12 7.99
N LEU A 59 -22.15 8.21 7.02
CA LEU A 59 -21.25 8.19 5.87
C LEU A 59 -22.05 8.13 4.57
N ALA A 60 -21.64 8.89 3.56
CA ALA A 60 -22.13 8.74 2.19
C ALA A 60 -21.06 8.09 1.31
N ASP A 61 -21.33 6.90 0.80
CA ASP A 61 -20.54 6.20 -0.21
C ASP A 61 -21.16 6.52 -1.58
N ILE A 62 -20.64 7.54 -2.26
CA ILE A 62 -21.30 8.14 -3.42
C ILE A 62 -20.95 7.45 -4.76
N SER A 63 -20.23 6.34 -4.71
CA SER A 63 -19.91 5.51 -5.88
C SER A 63 -19.75 4.06 -5.43
N CYS A 64 -20.82 3.53 -4.83
CA CYS A 64 -20.76 2.32 -4.02
C CYS A 64 -20.55 1.02 -4.83
N GLY A 65 -20.78 1.05 -6.15
CA GLY A 65 -20.66 -0.10 -7.03
C GLY A 65 -21.51 -1.27 -6.53
N ILE A 66 -20.91 -2.46 -6.43
CA ILE A 66 -21.56 -3.66 -5.88
C ILE A 66 -21.58 -3.70 -4.34
N GLY A 67 -21.25 -2.60 -3.65
CA GLY A 67 -21.30 -2.50 -2.19
C GLY A 67 -20.11 -3.13 -1.46
N GLY A 68 -19.03 -3.48 -2.16
CA GLY A 68 -17.87 -4.17 -1.57
C GLY A 68 -17.17 -3.37 -0.46
N GLN A 69 -17.12 -2.04 -0.57
CA GLN A 69 -16.65 -1.16 0.50
C GLN A 69 -17.80 -0.78 1.47
N THR A 70 -19.01 -0.56 0.95
CA THR A 70 -20.21 -0.20 1.71
C THR A 70 -20.52 -1.18 2.84
N VAL A 71 -20.38 -2.49 2.59
CA VAL A 71 -20.57 -3.52 3.62
C VAL A 71 -19.71 -3.23 4.86
N PHE A 72 -18.45 -2.85 4.68
CA PHE A 72 -17.55 -2.57 5.80
C PHE A 72 -17.83 -1.20 6.43
N PHE A 73 -18.23 -0.21 5.64
CA PHE A 73 -18.69 1.06 6.21
C PHE A 73 -19.91 0.87 7.12
N ALA A 74 -20.89 0.09 6.68
CA ALA A 74 -22.09 -0.21 7.44
C ALA A 74 -21.82 -1.00 8.73
N GLN A 75 -20.73 -1.78 8.78
CA GLN A 75 -20.26 -2.44 10.00
C GLN A 75 -19.59 -1.49 11.00
N GLN A 76 -19.03 -0.36 10.55
CA GLN A 76 -18.26 0.55 11.39
C GLN A 76 -19.03 1.85 11.72
N CYS A 77 -19.95 2.26 10.86
CA CYS A 77 -20.72 3.49 10.98
C CYS A 77 -22.16 3.22 11.44
N GLU A 78 -22.80 4.20 12.06
CA GLU A 78 -24.20 4.06 12.50
C GLU A 78 -25.16 3.98 11.30
N PHE A 79 -24.91 4.75 10.23
CA PHE A 79 -25.74 4.75 9.03
C PHE A 79 -24.95 5.09 7.76
N VAL A 80 -25.28 4.43 6.64
CA VAL A 80 -24.63 4.67 5.34
C VAL A 80 -25.64 5.04 4.25
N TYR A 81 -25.34 6.09 3.49
CA TYR A 81 -26.02 6.42 2.23
C TYR A 81 -25.18 5.91 1.08
N ALA A 82 -25.68 4.93 0.32
CA ALA A 82 -24.94 4.31 -0.78
C ALA A 82 -25.54 4.73 -2.13
N VAL A 83 -24.77 5.46 -2.94
CA VAL A 83 -25.19 5.96 -4.26
C VAL A 83 -24.47 5.19 -5.36
N GLU A 84 -25.21 4.80 -6.39
CA GLU A 84 -24.67 4.21 -7.60
C GLU A 84 -25.61 4.49 -8.78
N ILE A 85 -25.02 4.77 -9.95
CA ILE A 85 -25.78 5.16 -11.14
C ILE A 85 -26.38 3.93 -11.85
N ASP A 86 -25.71 2.78 -11.77
CA ASP A 86 -26.19 1.53 -12.35
C ASP A 86 -27.18 0.82 -11.39
N PRO A 87 -28.48 0.71 -11.76
CA PRO A 87 -29.49 0.06 -10.92
C PRO A 87 -29.16 -1.41 -10.63
N LYS A 88 -28.46 -2.11 -11.55
CA LYS A 88 -28.07 -3.51 -11.34
C LYS A 88 -26.99 -3.65 -10.28
N LYS A 89 -26.06 -2.69 -10.20
CA LYS A 89 -25.06 -2.65 -9.13
C LYS A 89 -25.68 -2.35 -7.78
N ILE A 90 -26.73 -1.50 -7.73
CA ILE A 90 -27.55 -1.31 -6.52
C ILE A 90 -28.19 -2.62 -6.06
N GLU A 91 -28.72 -3.46 -6.97
CA GLU A 91 -29.26 -4.77 -6.62
C GLU A 91 -28.20 -5.67 -6.00
N TYR A 92 -27.00 -5.73 -6.58
CA TYR A 92 -25.87 -6.47 -6.00
C TYR A 92 -25.45 -5.92 -4.63
N ALA A 93 -25.39 -4.59 -4.48
CA ALA A 93 -25.03 -3.95 -3.22
C ALA A 93 -26.03 -4.27 -2.10
N LYS A 94 -27.33 -4.31 -2.42
CA LYS A 94 -28.39 -4.75 -1.49
C LYS A 94 -28.20 -6.21 -1.07
N GLN A 95 -28.01 -7.13 -2.03
CA GLN A 95 -27.76 -8.55 -1.76
C GLN A 95 -26.53 -8.75 -0.88
N ASN A 96 -25.46 -7.99 -1.15
CA ASN A 96 -24.23 -8.05 -0.36
C ASN A 96 -24.46 -7.52 1.06
N CYS A 97 -25.17 -6.41 1.26
CA CYS A 97 -25.49 -5.92 2.60
C CYS A 97 -26.40 -6.90 3.37
N GLU A 98 -27.41 -7.47 2.71
CA GLU A 98 -28.30 -8.49 3.29
C GLU A 98 -27.54 -9.74 3.72
N MET A 99 -26.59 -10.22 2.90
CA MET A 99 -25.73 -11.36 3.25
C MET A 99 -24.90 -11.11 4.52
N TYR A 100 -24.51 -9.86 4.78
CA TYR A 100 -23.81 -9.47 6.00
C TYR A 100 -24.76 -9.09 7.16
N GLY A 101 -26.08 -9.18 6.96
CA GLY A 101 -27.10 -8.87 7.97
C GLY A 101 -27.19 -7.38 8.29
N LEU A 102 -26.92 -6.52 7.30
CA LEU A 102 -26.86 -5.07 7.46
C LEU A 102 -28.16 -4.42 7.00
N ASP A 103 -28.80 -3.67 7.89
CA ASP A 103 -30.06 -2.95 7.66
C ASP A 103 -29.92 -1.42 7.75
N ASN A 104 -28.72 -0.92 8.07
CA ASN A 104 -28.40 0.49 8.29
C ASN A 104 -27.88 1.20 7.02
N VAL A 105 -28.32 0.76 5.84
CA VAL A 105 -27.89 1.32 4.55
C VAL A 105 -29.09 1.81 3.73
N LYS A 106 -29.08 3.10 3.34
CA LYS A 106 -30.02 3.65 2.36
C LYS A 106 -29.38 3.67 0.98
N PHE A 107 -29.92 2.87 0.07
CA PHE A 107 -29.50 2.84 -1.34
C PHE A 107 -30.22 3.91 -2.16
N ILE A 108 -29.47 4.67 -2.95
CA ILE A 108 -29.97 5.73 -3.84
C ILE A 108 -29.45 5.45 -5.25
N CYS A 109 -30.35 5.19 -6.19
CA CYS A 109 -29.97 4.96 -7.59
C CYS A 109 -29.96 6.29 -8.34
N GLY A 110 -28.83 6.66 -8.94
CA GLY A 110 -28.70 7.86 -9.76
C GLY A 110 -27.28 8.39 -9.84
N ASP A 111 -27.09 9.44 -10.64
CA ASP A 111 -25.80 10.15 -10.73
C ASP A 111 -25.54 10.89 -9.40
N ALA A 112 -24.38 10.64 -8.80
CA ALA A 112 -23.96 11.28 -7.56
C ALA A 112 -23.85 12.81 -7.66
N LEU A 113 -23.75 13.38 -8.86
CA LEU A 113 -23.75 14.83 -9.09
C LEU A 113 -25.13 15.40 -9.47
N ASP A 114 -26.17 14.57 -9.59
CA ASP A 114 -27.55 15.06 -9.80
C ASP A 114 -28.06 15.73 -8.51
N PRO A 115 -28.52 17.00 -8.56
CA PRO A 115 -29.12 17.69 -7.42
C PRO A 115 -30.21 16.87 -6.70
N LYS A 116 -31.04 16.12 -7.43
CA LYS A 116 -32.10 15.28 -6.83
C LYS A 116 -31.55 14.10 -6.04
N VAL A 117 -30.37 13.60 -6.40
CA VAL A 117 -29.67 12.55 -5.65
C VAL A 117 -29.02 13.16 -4.41
N ILE A 118 -28.35 14.32 -4.57
CA ILE A 118 -27.69 15.04 -3.47
C ILE A 118 -28.70 15.48 -2.39
N GLU A 119 -29.90 15.93 -2.78
CA GLU A 119 -30.98 16.32 -1.87
C GLU A 119 -31.47 15.18 -0.97
N GLN A 120 -31.34 13.93 -1.41
CA GLN A 120 -31.74 12.75 -0.64
C GLN A 120 -30.76 12.38 0.49
N ILE A 121 -29.58 13.03 0.51
CA ILE A 121 -28.50 12.83 1.48
C ILE A 121 -28.52 14.03 2.43
N PRO A 122 -28.74 13.85 3.76
CA PRO A 122 -28.66 14.93 4.72
C PRO A 122 -27.20 15.37 4.95
N ALA A 123 -26.97 16.29 5.89
CA ALA A 123 -25.61 16.49 6.38
C ALA A 123 -25.06 15.18 6.94
N VAL A 124 -23.82 14.85 6.59
CA VAL A 124 -23.15 13.59 6.98
C VAL A 124 -21.77 13.89 7.54
N ASP A 125 -21.22 12.96 8.34
CA ASP A 125 -19.88 13.16 8.89
C ASP A 125 -18.81 13.03 7.81
N VAL A 126 -18.96 12.08 6.87
CA VAL A 126 -17.97 11.75 5.83
C VAL A 126 -18.64 11.47 4.48
N VAL A 127 -18.00 11.93 3.40
CA VAL A 127 -18.29 11.50 2.03
C VAL A 127 -17.09 10.72 1.49
N PHE A 128 -17.33 9.49 1.04
CA PHE A 128 -16.34 8.64 0.35
C PHE A 128 -16.71 8.50 -1.12
N SER A 129 -15.71 8.57 -2.00
CA SER A 129 -15.86 8.32 -3.44
C SER A 129 -14.70 7.49 -3.97
N ASP A 130 -15.02 6.35 -4.59
CA ASP A 130 -14.15 5.62 -5.51
C ASP A 130 -14.61 5.85 -6.96
N PRO A 131 -14.12 6.92 -7.61
CA PRO A 131 -14.60 7.30 -8.93
C PRO A 131 -14.20 6.29 -10.00
N PHE A 132 -15.04 6.19 -11.03
CA PHE A 132 -14.74 5.46 -12.25
C PHE A 132 -13.48 6.03 -12.94
N ARG A 133 -12.77 5.14 -13.61
CA ARG A 133 -11.49 5.43 -14.27
C ARG A 133 -11.60 5.00 -15.73
N PRO A 134 -11.60 5.95 -16.69
CA PRO A 134 -11.58 5.63 -18.11
C PRO A 134 -10.36 4.79 -18.48
N ALA A 135 -10.52 3.84 -19.40
CA ALA A 135 -9.46 2.89 -19.78
C ALA A 135 -8.33 3.48 -20.65
N GLU A 136 -8.53 4.66 -21.25
CA GLU A 136 -7.79 5.12 -22.44
C GLU A 136 -6.67 6.15 -22.20
N GLU A 137 -6.13 6.28 -20.98
CA GLU A 137 -5.04 7.24 -20.73
C GLU A 137 -3.66 6.59 -20.56
N ASP A 138 -2.70 6.99 -21.40
CA ASP A 138 -1.27 6.64 -21.32
C ASP A 138 -0.63 7.01 -19.96
N ARG A 139 -1.15 8.04 -19.31
CA ARG A 139 -0.75 8.47 -17.95
C ARG A 139 -2.00 8.80 -17.15
N ARG A 140 -2.29 7.99 -16.15
CA ARG A 140 -3.41 8.21 -15.22
C ARG A 140 -3.28 9.59 -14.56
N GLN A 141 -4.30 10.44 -14.70
CA GLN A 141 -4.38 11.75 -14.05
C GLN A 141 -5.46 11.75 -12.96
N VAL A 142 -5.34 12.62 -11.95
CA VAL A 142 -6.42 12.79 -10.96
C VAL A 142 -7.61 13.56 -11.57
N SER A 143 -7.36 14.33 -12.62
CA SER A 143 -8.38 15.09 -13.37
C SER A 143 -9.31 14.22 -14.22
N SER A 144 -8.93 12.98 -14.55
CA SER A 144 -9.74 12.06 -15.37
C SER A 144 -10.66 11.15 -14.56
N LEU A 145 -10.74 11.36 -13.24
CA LEU A 145 -11.66 10.64 -12.37
C LEU A 145 -13.11 11.10 -12.57
N GLU A 146 -14.04 10.15 -12.59
CA GLU A 146 -15.48 10.42 -12.72
C GLU A 146 -16.28 9.79 -11.56
N PRO A 147 -16.92 10.59 -10.67
CA PRO A 147 -16.95 12.04 -10.66
C PRO A 147 -15.59 12.66 -10.26
N GLY A 148 -15.27 13.82 -10.85
CA GLY A 148 -14.03 14.51 -10.56
C GLY A 148 -14.02 15.14 -9.16
N ILE A 149 -12.89 15.05 -8.46
CA ILE A 149 -12.73 15.53 -7.07
C ILE A 149 -13.26 16.96 -6.87
N PRO A 150 -12.91 17.98 -7.70
CA PRO A 150 -13.41 19.34 -7.49
C PRO A 150 -14.94 19.46 -7.59
N LYS A 151 -15.57 18.67 -8.47
CA LYS A 151 -17.03 18.67 -8.63
C LYS A 151 -17.71 18.08 -7.39
N VAL A 152 -17.18 16.98 -6.85
CA VAL A 152 -17.69 16.38 -5.62
C VAL A 152 -17.54 17.32 -4.43
N LEU A 153 -16.35 17.93 -4.25
CA LEU A 153 -16.11 18.90 -3.18
C LEU A 153 -17.08 20.08 -3.25
N SER A 154 -17.40 20.55 -4.46
CA SER A 154 -18.39 21.62 -4.66
C SER A 154 -19.82 21.16 -4.38
N ALA A 155 -20.21 19.99 -4.87
CA ALA A 155 -21.58 19.47 -4.78
C ALA A 155 -21.96 19.06 -3.35
N TYR A 156 -21.01 18.51 -2.59
CA TYR A 156 -21.25 17.97 -1.25
C TYR A 156 -20.67 18.85 -0.14
N GLY A 157 -20.10 20.02 -0.47
CA GLY A 157 -19.43 20.91 0.48
C GLY A 157 -20.34 21.50 1.56
N GLU A 158 -21.66 21.51 1.35
CA GLU A 158 -22.66 21.86 2.36
C GLU A 158 -23.05 20.68 3.25
N LYS A 159 -22.81 19.44 2.79
CA LYS A 159 -23.12 18.21 3.54
C LYS A 159 -22.02 17.85 4.52
N THR A 160 -20.75 18.07 4.14
CA THR A 160 -19.57 17.82 4.99
C THR A 160 -18.35 18.61 4.50
N LYS A 161 -17.32 18.67 5.34
CA LYS A 161 -15.96 19.09 4.97
C LYS A 161 -14.98 17.91 4.90
N ASN A 162 -15.41 16.72 5.30
CA ASN A 162 -14.58 15.53 5.42
C ASN A 162 -14.80 14.61 4.21
N PHE A 163 -13.80 14.53 3.34
CA PHE A 163 -13.88 13.74 2.13
C PHE A 163 -12.74 12.73 2.04
N ALA A 164 -13.05 11.56 1.49
CA ALA A 164 -12.08 10.53 1.15
C ALA A 164 -12.27 10.11 -0.32
N PHE A 165 -11.20 10.20 -1.11
CA PHE A 165 -11.22 9.84 -2.53
C PHE A 165 -10.20 8.75 -2.83
N GLU A 166 -10.60 7.73 -3.56
CA GLU A 166 -9.64 6.82 -4.19
C GLU A 166 -9.01 7.47 -5.42
N ALA A 167 -7.71 7.25 -5.59
CA ALA A 167 -6.93 7.77 -6.71
C ALA A 167 -5.98 6.69 -7.26
N PRO A 168 -5.40 6.89 -8.46
CA PRO A 168 -4.45 5.94 -9.03
C PRO A 168 -3.23 5.73 -8.11
N PRO A 169 -2.96 4.50 -7.66
CA PRO A 169 -1.91 4.24 -6.67
C PRO A 169 -0.50 4.57 -7.16
N GLN A 170 -0.28 4.58 -8.48
CA GLN A 170 1.00 4.94 -9.09
C GLN A 170 1.25 6.46 -9.15
N MET A 171 0.29 7.28 -8.73
CA MET A 171 0.43 8.73 -8.77
C MET A 171 1.49 9.19 -7.75
N PRO A 172 2.57 9.86 -8.19
CA PRO A 172 3.53 10.41 -7.25
C PRO A 172 2.92 11.61 -6.49
N PRO A 173 3.30 11.86 -5.23
CA PRO A 173 2.68 12.87 -4.36
C PRO A 173 2.63 14.28 -4.97
N GLU A 174 3.69 14.69 -5.68
CA GLU A 174 3.83 16.00 -6.31
C GLU A 174 2.86 16.26 -7.46
N ARG A 175 2.22 15.22 -8.00
CA ARG A 175 1.19 15.34 -9.05
C ARG A 175 -0.23 15.50 -8.51
N ILE A 176 -0.39 15.54 -7.19
CA ILE A 176 -1.70 15.67 -6.53
C ILE A 176 -1.82 17.12 -6.04
N PRO A 177 -2.50 18.01 -6.79
CA PRO A 177 -2.49 19.46 -6.54
C PRO A 177 -3.43 19.89 -5.41
N PHE A 178 -3.74 18.97 -4.49
CA PHE A 178 -4.71 19.18 -3.43
C PHE A 178 -4.04 19.17 -2.06
N ASP A 179 -4.48 20.09 -1.21
CA ASP A 179 -4.16 20.07 0.22
C ASP A 179 -4.95 18.95 0.91
N CYS A 180 -4.37 17.75 0.90
CA CYS A 180 -4.96 16.52 1.41
C CYS A 180 -3.86 15.58 1.93
N GLU A 181 -4.21 14.68 2.84
CA GLU A 181 -3.34 13.54 3.19
C GLU A 181 -3.36 12.53 2.05
N LYS A 182 -2.18 12.01 1.70
CA LYS A 182 -2.00 11.02 0.64
C LYS A 182 -1.58 9.69 1.27
N GLU A 183 -2.54 8.76 1.41
CA GLU A 183 -2.31 7.45 1.98
C GLU A 183 -2.07 6.41 0.88
N TYR A 184 -0.87 5.85 0.83
CA TYR A 184 -0.51 4.76 -0.05
C TYR A 184 -0.56 3.45 0.72
N ILE A 185 -1.27 2.45 0.18
CA ILE A 185 -1.43 1.14 0.83
C ILE A 185 -0.77 0.07 -0.02
N SER A 186 0.11 -0.70 0.61
CA SER A 186 0.59 -1.97 0.10
C SER A 186 -0.23 -3.11 0.67
N LEU A 187 -0.57 -4.09 -0.17
CA LEU A 187 -1.22 -5.33 0.22
C LEU A 187 -0.35 -6.50 -0.26
N ASP A 188 0.05 -7.37 0.66
CA ASP A 188 0.95 -8.50 0.39
C ASP A 188 2.23 -8.07 -0.37
N GLY A 189 2.80 -6.93 0.04
CA GLY A 189 4.02 -6.37 -0.55
C GLY A 189 3.86 -5.89 -2.00
N GLN A 190 2.64 -5.53 -2.42
CA GLN A 190 2.35 -4.87 -3.70
C GLN A 190 1.62 -3.56 -3.45
N LEU A 191 2.04 -2.49 -4.15
CA LEU A 191 1.32 -1.21 -4.12
C LEU A 191 -0.09 -1.40 -4.67
N ASN A 192 -1.09 -1.09 -3.85
CA ASN A 192 -2.49 -1.43 -4.14
C ASN A 192 -3.38 -0.21 -4.27
N ARG A 193 -3.41 0.69 -3.28
CA ARG A 193 -4.33 1.84 -3.24
C ARG A 193 -3.62 3.15 -2.93
N LEU A 194 -4.23 4.24 -3.40
CA LEU A 194 -3.99 5.59 -2.93
C LEU A 194 -5.34 6.18 -2.51
N THR A 195 -5.43 6.66 -1.28
CA THR A 195 -6.61 7.37 -0.78
C THR A 195 -6.21 8.79 -0.36
N LEU A 196 -7.02 9.76 -0.77
CA LEU A 196 -6.83 11.18 -0.49
C LEU A 196 -7.83 11.61 0.57
N TYR A 197 -7.35 12.11 1.71
CA TYR A 197 -8.20 12.54 2.82
C TYR A 197 -8.19 14.07 2.97
N PHE A 198 -9.39 14.65 3.07
CA PHE A 198 -9.63 16.09 3.14
C PHE A 198 -10.34 16.49 4.45
N GLY A 199 -10.25 17.77 4.80
CA GLY A 199 -10.88 18.30 6.01
C GLY A 199 -10.30 17.70 7.28
N GLY A 200 -11.16 17.36 8.25
CA GLY A 200 -10.76 16.76 9.52
C GLY A 200 -10.21 15.33 9.40
N LEU A 201 -10.29 14.71 8.21
CA LEU A 201 -9.70 13.39 7.96
C LEU A 201 -8.19 13.47 7.67
N LYS A 202 -7.68 14.65 7.29
CA LYS A 202 -6.25 14.89 7.07
C LYS A 202 -5.55 14.97 8.43
N GLN A 203 -4.63 14.05 8.70
CA GLN A 203 -3.79 14.05 9.91
C GLN A 203 -2.31 14.30 9.58
N TYR A 204 -1.88 13.85 8.39
CA TYR A 204 -0.53 13.95 7.87
C TYR A 204 -0.56 14.48 6.43
N ASP A 205 0.62 14.78 5.86
CA ASP A 205 0.69 15.08 4.42
C ASP A 205 0.75 13.78 3.60
N ARG A 206 1.51 12.79 4.09
CA ARG A 206 1.69 11.49 3.42
C ARG A 206 1.73 10.37 4.46
N LEU A 207 1.14 9.24 4.10
CA LEU A 207 1.10 8.03 4.92
C LEU A 207 1.34 6.82 4.02
N ALA A 208 2.23 5.92 4.43
CA ALA A 208 2.38 4.59 3.85
C ALA A 208 1.86 3.55 4.82
N VAL A 209 1.05 2.61 4.34
CA VAL A 209 0.51 1.49 5.13
C VAL A 209 0.90 0.17 4.48
N ALA A 210 1.19 -0.82 5.30
CA ALA A 210 1.45 -2.20 4.89
C ALA A 210 0.42 -3.15 5.49
N LEU A 211 -0.40 -3.76 4.62
CA LEU A 211 -1.41 -4.74 4.97
C LEU A 211 -0.99 -6.15 4.52
N PRO A 212 -1.37 -7.20 5.27
CA PRO A 212 -2.32 -7.19 6.39
C PRO A 212 -1.72 -6.86 7.77
N ALA A 213 -0.41 -6.61 7.87
CA ALA A 213 0.26 -6.37 9.16
C ALA A 213 -0.29 -5.17 9.94
N GLY A 214 -0.89 -4.19 9.27
CA GLY A 214 -1.48 -3.02 9.91
C GLY A 214 -0.43 -2.00 10.36
N GLU A 215 0.73 -1.98 9.72
CA GLU A 215 1.86 -1.11 10.06
C GLU A 215 1.84 0.15 9.19
N GLY A 216 2.30 1.28 9.73
CA GLY A 216 2.23 2.57 9.05
C GLY A 216 3.45 3.46 9.27
N LEU A 217 3.78 4.26 8.26
CA LEU A 217 4.82 5.28 8.30
C LEU A 217 4.26 6.62 7.82
N VAL A 218 4.45 7.68 8.61
CA VAL A 218 3.91 9.02 8.34
C VAL A 218 5.01 9.99 7.92
N SER A 219 4.65 11.00 7.14
CA SER A 219 5.52 12.15 6.85
C SER A 219 5.86 12.93 8.12
N LYS A 220 7.11 13.42 8.21
CA LYS A 220 7.57 14.27 9.32
C LYS A 220 7.98 15.67 8.83
N ASN A 221 7.62 16.71 9.58
CA ASN A 221 8.03 18.09 9.32
C ASN A 221 9.31 18.46 10.08
N LEU A 222 10.36 17.66 9.89
CA LEU A 222 11.65 17.80 10.57
C LEU A 222 12.78 17.53 9.55
N PRO A 223 14.02 17.97 9.82
CA PRO A 223 15.16 17.57 9.00
C PRO A 223 15.31 16.05 8.97
N LEU A 224 15.28 15.47 7.78
CA LEU A 224 15.41 14.03 7.54
C LEU A 224 16.78 13.70 6.93
N PRO A 225 17.30 12.47 7.15
CA PRO A 225 18.58 12.07 6.61
C PRO A 225 18.55 12.08 5.08
N GLN A 226 19.61 12.61 4.48
CA GLN A 226 19.83 12.44 3.04
C GLN A 226 20.31 11.01 2.79
N ILE A 227 19.59 10.29 1.95
CA ILE A 227 19.97 8.93 1.55
C ILE A 227 20.90 9.04 0.35
N ARG A 228 22.13 8.57 0.51
CA ARG A 228 23.13 8.53 -0.56
C ARG A 228 22.90 7.31 -1.44
N GLU A 229 22.98 7.47 -2.74
CA GLU A 229 23.04 6.33 -3.66
C GLU A 229 24.40 5.64 -3.57
N THR A 230 24.41 4.32 -3.75
CA THR A 230 25.63 3.51 -3.75
C THR A 230 25.58 2.42 -4.82
N GLU A 231 26.75 2.11 -5.38
CA GLU A 231 26.98 0.98 -6.27
C GLU A 231 27.50 -0.25 -5.53
N LYS A 232 27.72 -0.14 -4.22
CA LYS A 232 28.26 -1.22 -3.39
C LYS A 232 27.18 -1.79 -2.49
N MET A 233 26.89 -3.08 -2.68
CA MET A 233 26.03 -3.82 -1.77
C MET A 233 26.78 -4.18 -0.48
N LYS A 234 26.16 -3.94 0.68
CA LYS A 234 26.70 -4.27 2.01
C LYS A 234 26.19 -5.64 2.49
N LEU A 235 26.48 -6.00 3.76
CA LEU A 235 26.10 -7.28 4.35
C LEU A 235 24.58 -7.53 4.35
N CYS A 236 23.78 -6.48 4.59
CA CYS A 236 22.32 -6.57 4.62
C CYS A 236 21.71 -5.72 3.51
N ALA A 237 20.60 -6.21 2.95
CA ALA A 237 19.76 -5.45 2.04
C ALA A 237 18.30 -5.49 2.51
N TYR A 238 17.58 -4.42 2.22
CA TYR A 238 16.21 -4.21 2.66
C TYR A 238 15.38 -3.77 1.48
N GLU A 239 14.29 -4.47 1.17
CA GLU A 239 13.30 -4.05 0.19
C GLU A 239 12.18 -3.31 0.92
N PRO A 240 12.08 -1.97 0.79
CA PRO A 240 11.02 -1.21 1.43
C PRO A 240 9.65 -1.62 0.89
N GLU A 241 8.62 -1.44 1.72
CA GLU A 241 7.25 -1.57 1.26
C GLU A 241 6.97 -0.63 0.07
N PRO A 242 6.30 -1.10 -1.01
CA PRO A 242 6.02 -0.25 -2.17
C PRO A 242 5.23 1.02 -1.81
N SER A 243 4.40 0.99 -0.77
CA SER A 243 3.71 2.17 -0.25
C SER A 243 4.66 3.23 0.28
N VAL A 244 5.75 2.85 0.95
CA VAL A 244 6.79 3.78 1.43
C VAL A 244 7.47 4.47 0.24
N VAL A 245 7.80 3.70 -0.79
CA VAL A 245 8.43 4.23 -2.01
C VAL A 245 7.47 5.17 -2.73
N ALA A 246 6.21 4.76 -2.92
CA ALA A 246 5.20 5.56 -3.61
C ALA A 246 4.86 6.86 -2.85
N ALA A 247 4.81 6.80 -1.52
CA ALA A 247 4.61 7.96 -0.67
C ALA A 247 5.84 8.88 -0.59
N GLY A 248 7.02 8.47 -1.10
CA GLY A 248 8.27 9.21 -0.98
C GLY A 248 8.74 9.34 0.48
N LEU A 249 8.52 8.29 1.28
CA LEU A 249 8.83 8.23 2.72
C LEU A 249 10.11 7.44 3.05
N LEU A 250 10.99 7.24 2.07
CA LEU A 250 12.29 6.59 2.30
C LEU A 250 13.12 7.31 3.37
N PRO A 251 13.21 8.66 3.42
CA PRO A 251 13.97 9.35 4.47
C PRO A 251 13.43 9.10 5.87
N GLU A 252 12.10 9.08 6.06
CA GLU A 252 11.44 8.74 7.32
C GLU A 252 11.70 7.28 7.71
N LEU A 253 11.69 6.36 6.75
CA LEU A 253 12.03 4.97 6.99
C LEU A 253 13.49 4.83 7.44
N VAL A 254 14.44 5.45 6.74
CA VAL A 254 15.86 5.41 7.10
C VAL A 254 16.11 6.03 8.46
N GLU A 255 15.47 7.14 8.79
CA GLU A 255 15.56 7.74 10.12
C GLU A 255 15.10 6.76 11.22
N SER A 256 13.99 6.06 11.00
CA SER A 256 13.51 5.04 11.95
C SER A 256 14.50 3.88 12.09
N MET A 257 15.10 3.44 10.98
CA MET A 257 16.12 2.38 10.99
C MET A 257 17.38 2.84 11.73
N MET A 258 17.84 4.08 11.55
CA MET A 258 18.98 4.64 12.27
C MET A 258 18.74 4.70 13.78
N GLN A 259 17.53 5.06 14.21
CA GLN A 259 17.15 5.05 15.62
C GLN A 259 17.21 3.64 16.22
N MET A 260 16.83 2.62 15.46
CA MET A 260 16.90 1.21 15.88
C MET A 260 18.34 0.67 15.88
N ALA A 261 19.17 1.10 14.92
CA ALA A 261 20.57 0.67 14.78
C ALA A 261 21.45 1.21 15.92
N GLY A 262 21.13 2.41 16.41
CA GLY A 262 22.00 3.18 17.29
C GLY A 262 23.15 3.87 16.53
N PRO A 263 23.93 4.72 17.21
CA PRO A 263 24.88 5.64 16.57
C PRO A 263 26.10 4.97 15.90
N ILE A 264 26.34 3.68 16.18
CA ILE A 264 27.57 2.98 15.79
C ILE A 264 27.38 2.17 14.49
N VAL A 265 26.13 1.83 14.15
CA VAL A 265 25.84 0.76 13.19
C VAL A 265 25.41 1.31 11.82
N GLY A 266 26.31 2.07 11.21
CA GLY A 266 26.38 2.31 9.76
C GLY A 266 25.30 3.20 9.13
N ALA A 267 25.69 3.98 8.13
CA ALA A 267 24.75 4.69 7.27
C ALA A 267 23.98 3.70 6.38
N PHE A 268 22.66 3.92 6.26
CA PHE A 268 21.83 3.27 5.24
C PHE A 268 22.00 3.99 3.92
N GLU A 269 22.27 3.23 2.87
CA GLU A 269 22.47 3.75 1.52
C GLU A 269 21.44 3.16 0.57
N LEU A 270 21.13 3.89 -0.49
CA LEU A 270 20.19 3.47 -1.52
C LEU A 270 20.94 2.72 -2.63
N PHE A 271 20.67 1.44 -2.76
CA PHE A 271 21.15 0.62 -3.87
C PHE A 271 20.04 0.48 -4.91
N ARG A 272 20.19 1.17 -6.05
CA ARG A 272 19.22 1.10 -7.15
C ARG A 272 19.57 -0.04 -8.09
N VAL A 273 18.72 -1.06 -8.18
CA VAL A 273 18.94 -2.22 -9.05
C VAL A 273 18.55 -1.88 -10.49
N ASP A 274 17.39 -1.25 -10.67
CA ASP A 274 16.92 -0.73 -11.95
C ASP A 274 15.89 0.41 -11.74
N LYS A 275 15.17 0.80 -12.80
CA LYS A 275 14.12 1.84 -12.72
C LYS A 275 12.92 1.47 -11.83
N LYS A 276 12.71 0.18 -11.53
CA LYS A 276 11.55 -0.34 -10.79
C LYS A 276 11.92 -0.84 -9.38
N ARG A 277 13.19 -1.15 -9.13
CA ARG A 277 13.65 -1.88 -7.95
C ARG A 277 14.78 -1.14 -7.28
N LEU A 278 14.56 -0.85 -6.02
CA LEU A 278 15.53 -0.25 -5.11
C LEU A 278 15.62 -1.08 -3.84
N LEU A 279 16.77 -1.03 -3.21
CA LEU A 279 17.05 -1.62 -1.91
C LEU A 279 17.71 -0.55 -1.04
N LEU A 280 17.46 -0.59 0.26
CA LEU A 280 18.38 0.03 1.22
C LEU A 280 19.45 -1.01 1.59
N THR A 281 20.68 -0.59 1.84
CA THR A 281 21.76 -1.49 2.24
C THR A 281 22.56 -0.95 3.42
N SER A 282 22.96 -1.84 4.32
CA SER A 282 23.72 -1.51 5.53
C SER A 282 24.50 -2.74 6.03
N ASP A 283 25.50 -2.52 6.88
CA ASP A 283 26.17 -3.58 7.62
C ASP A 283 25.41 -3.95 8.92
N ALA A 284 24.46 -3.09 9.33
CA ALA A 284 23.51 -3.40 10.39
C ALA A 284 22.48 -4.42 9.90
N LEU A 285 22.10 -5.39 10.74
CA LEU A 285 20.89 -6.20 10.58
C LEU A 285 19.77 -5.64 11.47
N ILE A 286 18.70 -5.14 10.86
CA ILE A 286 17.56 -4.54 11.55
C ILE A 286 16.27 -5.15 11.06
N LYS A 287 15.39 -5.53 12.00
CA LYS A 287 14.03 -5.91 11.68
C LYS A 287 13.12 -4.69 11.80
N GLN A 288 12.51 -4.29 10.69
CA GLN A 288 11.65 -3.10 10.58
C GLN A 288 10.37 -3.50 9.82
N SER A 289 9.19 -3.12 10.32
CA SER A 289 7.87 -3.54 9.83
C SER A 289 7.45 -3.03 8.44
N MET A 290 7.93 -1.85 8.05
CA MET A 290 7.75 -1.19 6.75
C MET A 290 8.81 -1.59 5.72
N ILE A 291 9.61 -2.62 6.04
CA ILE A 291 10.44 -3.35 5.07
C ILE A 291 9.73 -4.66 4.74
N LYS A 292 9.46 -4.85 3.45
CA LYS A 292 8.80 -6.04 2.90
C LYS A 292 9.69 -7.28 3.02
N ASN A 293 10.96 -7.16 2.63
CA ASN A 293 11.92 -8.26 2.70
C ASN A 293 13.25 -7.78 3.29
N HIS A 294 13.76 -8.52 4.26
CA HIS A 294 15.10 -8.35 4.84
C HIS A 294 16.00 -9.45 4.29
N TYR A 295 17.14 -9.05 3.75
CA TYR A 295 18.06 -9.93 3.07
C TYR A 295 19.42 -9.95 3.76
N LEU A 296 19.97 -11.15 3.92
CA LEU A 296 21.41 -11.34 4.10
C LEU A 296 22.06 -11.54 2.74
N VAL A 297 23.07 -10.73 2.44
CA VAL A 297 23.82 -10.85 1.19
C VAL A 297 24.86 -11.95 1.34
N LEU A 298 24.67 -13.04 0.60
CA LEU A 298 25.54 -14.21 0.64
C LEU A 298 26.76 -14.05 -0.27
N LYS A 299 26.55 -13.44 -1.45
CA LYS A 299 27.59 -13.28 -2.46
C LYS A 299 27.29 -12.13 -3.40
N VAL A 300 28.35 -11.41 -3.78
CA VAL A 300 28.34 -10.45 -4.90
C VAL A 300 29.40 -10.93 -5.89
N CYS A 301 29.03 -11.15 -7.14
CA CYS A 301 29.93 -11.68 -8.18
C CYS A 301 29.49 -11.24 -9.58
N PRO A 302 30.31 -11.44 -10.63
CA PRO A 302 29.84 -11.32 -12.00
C PRO A 302 28.60 -12.18 -12.26
N PHE A 303 27.71 -11.69 -13.12
CA PHE A 303 26.49 -12.39 -13.50
C PHE A 303 26.79 -13.47 -14.54
N GLU A 304 27.24 -14.61 -14.03
CA GLU A 304 27.58 -15.81 -14.80
C GLU A 304 26.68 -16.96 -14.34
N PRO A 305 25.58 -17.29 -15.05
CA PRO A 305 24.57 -18.24 -14.60
C PRO A 305 25.11 -19.60 -14.12
N ARG A 306 26.15 -20.12 -14.78
CA ARG A 306 26.80 -21.40 -14.42
C ARG A 306 27.58 -21.33 -13.12
N GLU A 307 28.35 -20.28 -12.91
CA GLU A 307 29.11 -20.07 -11.68
C GLU A 307 28.19 -19.78 -10.49
N ILE A 308 27.09 -19.06 -10.75
CA ILE A 308 26.02 -18.85 -9.78
C ILE A 308 25.39 -20.20 -9.40
N ASN A 309 24.99 -21.03 -10.37
CA ASN A 309 24.41 -22.35 -10.12
C ASN A 309 25.35 -23.22 -9.27
N LYS A 310 26.66 -23.22 -9.56
CA LYS A 310 27.67 -23.96 -8.79
C LYS A 310 27.67 -23.53 -7.31
N PHE A 311 27.70 -22.23 -7.05
CA PHE A 311 27.63 -21.70 -5.69
C PHE A 311 26.32 -22.07 -4.97
N LEU A 312 25.18 -22.06 -5.68
CA LEU A 312 23.88 -22.37 -5.11
C LEU A 312 23.74 -23.86 -4.73
N LYS A 313 24.35 -24.77 -5.49
CA LYS A 313 24.37 -26.22 -5.20
C LYS A 313 25.04 -26.53 -3.86
N ASP A 314 26.12 -25.83 -3.55
CA ASP A 314 26.85 -25.99 -2.29
C ASP A 314 26.03 -25.45 -1.09
N GLY A 315 25.01 -24.63 -1.33
CA GLY A 315 24.26 -23.87 -0.32
C GLY A 315 22.90 -24.43 0.11
N ASN A 316 22.55 -25.68 -0.23
CA ASN A 316 21.22 -26.26 0.04
C ASN A 316 20.05 -25.39 -0.49
N VAL A 317 20.25 -24.78 -1.67
CA VAL A 317 19.25 -23.97 -2.35
C VAL A 317 18.38 -24.87 -3.24
N GLY A 318 17.07 -24.65 -3.23
CA GLY A 318 16.11 -25.36 -4.08
C GLY A 318 15.42 -24.48 -5.11
N SER A 319 15.45 -23.16 -4.94
CA SER A 319 14.81 -22.22 -5.87
C SER A 319 15.46 -20.84 -5.83
N VAL A 320 15.30 -20.12 -6.94
CA VAL A 320 15.80 -18.75 -7.12
C VAL A 320 14.68 -17.84 -7.61
N VAL A 321 14.50 -16.73 -6.91
CA VAL A 321 13.67 -15.63 -7.37
C VAL A 321 14.55 -14.67 -8.14
N LEU A 322 14.50 -14.75 -9.48
CA LEU A 322 15.25 -13.84 -10.33
C LEU A 322 14.63 -12.44 -10.28
N ARG A 323 15.39 -11.50 -9.74
CA ARG A 323 15.06 -10.08 -9.60
C ARG A 323 16.03 -9.33 -10.51
N ALA A 324 15.74 -9.26 -11.79
CA ALA A 324 16.64 -8.65 -12.76
C ALA A 324 15.87 -7.93 -13.88
N GLY A 325 16.52 -6.93 -14.49
CA GLY A 325 16.02 -6.24 -15.68
C GLY A 325 16.34 -7.06 -16.93
N VAL A 326 16.10 -8.37 -16.88
CA VAL A 326 16.35 -9.29 -17.99
C VAL A 326 15.23 -9.13 -19.00
N LYS A 327 15.55 -9.20 -20.29
CA LYS A 327 14.54 -9.17 -21.34
C LYS A 327 13.59 -10.37 -21.15
N PRO A 328 12.27 -10.22 -21.39
CA PRO A 328 11.32 -11.32 -21.17
C PRO A 328 11.67 -12.61 -21.91
N GLU A 329 12.26 -12.50 -23.10
CA GLU A 329 12.73 -13.62 -23.94
C GLU A 329 13.85 -14.43 -23.29
N ASP A 330 14.78 -13.79 -22.57
CA ASP A 330 15.93 -14.44 -21.94
C ASP A 330 15.63 -14.95 -20.52
N TYR A 331 14.49 -14.55 -19.92
CA TYR A 331 14.18 -14.80 -18.52
C TYR A 331 14.21 -16.28 -18.15
N TRP A 332 13.55 -17.12 -18.95
CA TRP A 332 13.44 -18.55 -18.69
C TRP A 332 14.74 -19.29 -18.93
N GLU A 333 15.51 -18.89 -19.94
CA GLU A 333 16.82 -19.48 -20.20
C GLU A 333 17.76 -19.24 -19.02
N VAL A 334 17.88 -17.99 -18.59
CA VAL A 334 18.68 -17.60 -17.42
C VAL A 334 18.22 -18.35 -16.18
N ARG A 335 16.91 -18.35 -15.92
CA ARG A 335 16.35 -18.97 -14.72
C ARG A 335 16.62 -20.47 -14.71
N ASN A 336 16.39 -21.16 -15.82
CA ASN A 336 16.60 -22.60 -15.93
C ASN A 336 18.07 -22.97 -15.73
N GLU A 337 19.00 -22.19 -16.27
CA GLU A 337 20.44 -22.43 -16.07
C GLU A 337 20.85 -22.20 -14.61
N VAL A 338 20.37 -21.13 -13.97
CA VAL A 338 20.65 -20.83 -12.56
C VAL A 338 20.04 -21.87 -11.61
N GLU A 339 18.83 -22.37 -11.90
CA GLU A 339 18.13 -23.36 -11.04
C GLU A 339 18.48 -24.82 -11.37
N LYS A 340 19.29 -25.08 -12.40
CA LYS A 340 19.57 -26.43 -12.90
C LYS A 340 20.15 -27.35 -11.81
N GLY A 341 19.40 -28.39 -11.44
CA GLY A 341 19.83 -29.41 -10.48
C GLY A 341 19.95 -28.89 -9.05
N LEU A 342 19.18 -27.85 -8.69
CA LEU A 342 18.99 -27.44 -7.30
C LEU A 342 17.92 -28.33 -6.64
N GLU A 343 18.25 -28.94 -5.49
CA GLU A 343 17.37 -29.87 -4.78
C GLU A 343 17.16 -29.47 -3.30
N GLY A 344 17.66 -28.30 -2.91
CA GLY A 344 17.64 -27.86 -1.53
C GLY A 344 16.30 -27.30 -1.05
N LYS A 345 16.31 -26.68 0.14
CA LYS A 345 15.11 -26.11 0.78
C LYS A 345 15.09 -24.59 0.83
N LYS A 346 16.24 -23.94 0.61
CA LYS A 346 16.34 -22.49 0.66
C LYS A 346 15.88 -21.85 -0.65
N THR A 347 15.37 -20.63 -0.56
CA THR A 347 15.07 -19.77 -1.70
C THR A 347 16.02 -18.58 -1.66
N ILE A 348 16.72 -18.33 -2.76
CA ILE A 348 17.62 -17.18 -2.92
C ILE A 348 17.00 -16.15 -3.84
N HIS A 349 17.04 -14.88 -3.45
CA HIS A 349 16.68 -13.78 -4.33
C HIS A 349 17.94 -13.31 -5.06
N LEU A 350 17.93 -13.43 -6.39
CA LEU A 350 19.06 -13.06 -7.23
C LEU A 350 18.80 -11.70 -7.86
N PHE A 351 19.49 -10.67 -7.37
CA PHE A 351 19.46 -9.35 -7.98
C PHE A 351 20.56 -9.23 -9.03
N VAL A 352 20.27 -8.57 -10.16
CA VAL A 352 21.26 -8.30 -11.21
C VAL A 352 21.24 -6.82 -11.57
N LYS A 353 22.41 -6.19 -11.54
CA LYS A 353 22.67 -4.81 -11.95
C LYS A 353 23.99 -4.76 -12.72
N ASP A 354 23.99 -4.20 -13.93
CA ASP A 354 25.20 -3.92 -14.72
C ASP A 354 26.20 -5.09 -14.81
N GLY A 355 25.68 -6.31 -15.03
CA GLY A 355 26.50 -7.52 -15.12
C GLY A 355 27.00 -8.06 -13.77
N ILE A 356 26.54 -7.51 -12.65
CA ILE A 356 26.83 -7.98 -11.28
C ILE A 356 25.60 -8.66 -10.69
N ALA A 357 25.82 -9.87 -10.19
CA ALA A 357 24.87 -10.68 -9.43
C ALA A 357 25.03 -10.47 -7.93
N ILE A 358 23.90 -10.33 -7.23
CA ILE A 358 23.82 -10.20 -5.77
C ILE A 358 22.86 -11.27 -5.28
N LEU A 359 23.39 -12.25 -4.55
CA LEU A 359 22.65 -13.39 -4.04
C LEU A 359 22.23 -13.11 -2.60
N CYS A 360 20.92 -13.07 -2.36
CA CYS A 360 20.32 -12.70 -1.10
C CYS A 360 19.48 -13.83 -0.50
N GLU A 361 19.70 -14.17 0.77
CA GLU A 361 18.79 -15.02 1.55
C GLU A 361 17.79 -14.16 2.31
N VAL A 362 16.50 -14.50 2.24
CA VAL A 362 15.45 -13.81 3.01
C VAL A 362 15.51 -14.27 4.47
N LEU A 363 15.71 -13.33 5.40
CA LEU A 363 15.95 -13.65 6.81
C LEU A 363 14.67 -13.89 7.60
N PHE A 364 13.63 -13.08 7.37
CA PHE A 364 12.37 -13.18 8.07
C PHE A 364 11.30 -13.59 7.06
N LYS A 365 10.77 -14.81 7.19
CA LYS A 365 9.54 -15.17 6.48
C LYS A 365 8.41 -14.38 7.13
N VAL A 366 7.76 -13.53 6.34
CA VAL A 366 6.61 -12.73 6.79
C VAL A 366 5.43 -13.63 7.11
#